data_AF-A0A7V7BXI9-F1
#
_entry.id   AF-A0A7V7BXI9-F1
#
_cell.length_a   1.000
_cell.length_b   1.000
_cell.length_c   1.000
_cell.angle_alpha   90.00
_cell.angle_beta   90.00
_cell.angle_gamma   90.00
#
_symmetry.space_group_name_H-M   'P 1'
#
loop_
_entity.id
_entity.type
_entity.pdbx_description
1 polymer ?
#
loop_
_entity_poly.entity_id
_entity_poly.type
_entity_poly.pdbx_seq_one_letter_code
_entity_poly.pdbx_strand_id
1 'polypeptide(L)'
;MLEKREESERFGEAVEELGEDEEILGTLEVSYDIRQESQVGRVAVLLAATTNKNEEEYLKEQIKRLGWRAVATEVGGLVGNISGKLTRSLVGAALNGNVVKKTGSEMHALMHASMEAINSFLPICLLEASVGAKLAIVRSKKWIGVAIIGDSAYHAAAHHDRCGLGVMHI
;
A
#
# COMPACT_ATOMS: atom_id res chain seq x y z
N MET A 1 -2.44 -15.77 41.66
CA MET A 1 -1.96 -14.46 41.13
C MET A 1 -0.51 -14.51 40.64
N LEU A 2 0.22 -15.63 40.82
CA LEU A 2 1.61 -15.78 40.40
C LEU A 2 1.79 -16.46 39.02
N GLU A 3 0.87 -17.32 38.59
CA GLU A 3 0.97 -18.01 37.27
C GLU A 3 0.74 -17.08 36.05
N LYS A 4 0.01 -15.96 36.22
CA LYS A 4 -0.22 -14.99 35.12
C LYS A 4 1.00 -14.10 34.82
N ARG A 5 2.02 -14.09 35.69
CA ARG A 5 3.25 -13.31 35.46
C ARG A 5 4.24 -14.08 34.59
N GLU A 6 4.33 -15.40 34.73
CA GLU A 6 5.28 -16.23 33.97
C GLU A 6 4.89 -16.36 32.48
N GLU A 7 3.60 -16.37 32.13
CA GLU A 7 3.18 -16.29 30.71
C GLU A 7 3.47 -14.93 30.07
N SER A 8 3.44 -13.85 30.86
CA SER A 8 3.76 -12.50 30.39
C SER A 8 5.26 -12.30 30.20
N GLU A 9 6.09 -13.04 30.94
CA GLU A 9 7.55 -13.02 30.81
C GLU A 9 8.03 -13.90 29.65
N ARG A 10 7.39 -15.06 29.39
CA ARG A 10 7.66 -15.87 28.18
C ARG A 10 7.24 -15.21 26.87
N PHE A 11 6.28 -14.29 26.91
CA PHE A 11 5.94 -13.44 25.75
C PHE A 11 6.84 -12.20 25.63
N GLY A 12 7.58 -11.85 26.69
CA GLY A 12 8.53 -10.72 26.69
C GLY A 12 9.87 -11.06 26.04
N GLU A 13 10.30 -12.32 26.11
CA GLU A 13 11.58 -12.79 25.55
C GLU A 13 11.52 -13.09 24.03
N ALA A 14 10.34 -13.08 23.41
CA ALA A 14 10.18 -13.34 21.97
C ALA A 14 10.10 -12.06 21.09
N VAL A 15 10.36 -10.88 21.67
CA VAL A 15 10.27 -9.58 20.98
C VAL A 15 11.65 -8.90 20.84
N GLU A 16 12.73 -9.64 21.08
CA GLU A 16 14.13 -9.20 20.92
C GLU A 16 14.79 -9.74 19.63
N GLU A 17 14.05 -9.83 18.53
CA GLU A 17 14.66 -9.89 17.19
C GLU A 17 14.27 -8.63 16.41
N LEU A 18 14.81 -7.50 16.87
CA LEU A 18 14.83 -6.25 16.11
C LEU A 18 16.09 -6.23 15.23
N GLY A 19 15.85 -6.41 13.93
CA GLY A 19 16.70 -5.87 12.85
C GLY A 19 17.94 -6.69 12.53
N GLU A 20 17.77 -7.81 11.83
CA GLU A 20 18.79 -8.14 10.83
C GLU A 20 18.78 -6.98 9.82
N ASP A 21 19.92 -6.31 9.62
CA ASP A 21 20.10 -5.42 8.48
C ASP A 21 19.77 -6.23 7.23
N GLU A 22 18.57 -6.05 6.66
CA GLU A 22 18.15 -6.76 5.45
C GLU A 22 19.21 -6.49 4.39
N GLU A 23 20.00 -7.53 4.06
CA GLU A 23 21.08 -7.42 3.10
C GLU A 23 20.47 -7.02 1.75
N ILE A 24 20.81 -5.83 1.27
CA ILE A 24 20.36 -5.36 -0.04
C ILE A 24 20.93 -6.30 -1.10
N LEU A 25 20.07 -7.17 -1.64
CA LEU A 25 20.46 -8.16 -2.65
C LEU A 25 20.91 -7.51 -3.98
N GLY A 26 20.46 -6.29 -4.26
CA GLY A 26 20.83 -5.52 -5.44
C GLY A 26 19.91 -4.33 -5.71
N THR A 27 20.17 -3.61 -6.80
CA THR A 27 19.36 -2.47 -7.25
C THR A 27 18.84 -2.74 -8.67
N LEU A 28 17.56 -2.45 -8.90
CA LEU A 28 16.93 -2.51 -10.22
C LEU A 28 16.64 -1.09 -10.72
N GLU A 29 17.17 -0.74 -11.89
CA GLU A 29 16.85 0.51 -12.57
C GLU A 29 15.89 0.25 -13.74
N VAL A 30 14.76 0.96 -13.75
CA VAL A 30 13.70 0.75 -14.74
C VAL A 30 13.35 2.09 -15.39
N SER A 31 13.36 2.12 -16.73
CA SER A 31 13.00 3.31 -17.53
C SER A 31 11.98 2.93 -18.60
N TYR A 32 10.88 3.67 -18.68
CA TYR A 32 9.87 3.52 -19.72
C TYR A 32 9.01 4.77 -19.89
N ASP A 33 8.48 4.94 -21.10
CA ASP A 33 7.62 6.08 -21.44
C ASP A 33 6.18 5.91 -20.92
N ILE A 34 5.67 6.96 -20.28
CA ILE A 34 4.24 7.13 -20.07
C ILE A 34 3.67 7.92 -21.24
N ARG A 35 2.86 7.27 -22.06
CA ARG A 35 2.31 7.81 -23.32
C ARG A 35 0.84 8.23 -23.22
N GLN A 36 0.12 7.73 -22.22
CA GLN A 36 -1.31 7.96 -22.05
C GLN A 36 -1.69 8.21 -20.59
N GLU A 37 -2.66 9.10 -20.39
CA GLU A 37 -3.24 9.44 -19.07
C GLU A 37 -3.90 8.24 -18.38
N SER A 38 -4.30 7.21 -19.13
CA SER A 38 -4.87 5.96 -18.60
C SER A 38 -3.83 5.01 -17.99
N GLN A 39 -2.53 5.28 -18.18
CA GLN A 39 -1.45 4.43 -17.65
C GLN A 39 -1.14 4.69 -16.17
N VAL A 40 -1.98 5.45 -15.45
CA VAL A 40 -1.87 5.71 -14.00
C VAL A 40 -1.67 4.46 -13.17
N GLY A 41 -2.26 3.32 -13.56
CA GLY A 41 -2.11 2.07 -12.81
C GLY A 41 -0.68 1.56 -12.74
N ARG A 42 0.09 1.66 -13.84
CA ARG A 42 1.52 1.26 -13.85
C ARG A 42 2.34 2.15 -12.92
N VAL A 43 2.05 3.44 -12.92
CA VAL A 43 2.73 4.43 -12.08
C VAL A 43 2.37 4.23 -10.61
N ALA A 44 1.12 3.89 -10.30
CA ALA A 44 0.68 3.55 -8.95
C ALA A 44 1.39 2.30 -8.43
N VAL A 45 1.51 1.25 -9.24
CA VAL A 45 2.24 0.02 -8.89
C VAL A 45 3.70 0.32 -8.59
N LEU A 46 4.40 1.09 -9.43
CA LEU A 46 5.78 1.48 -9.13
C LEU A 46 5.90 2.26 -7.83
N LEU A 47 4.98 3.18 -7.57
CA LEU A 47 5.02 3.97 -6.34
C LEU A 47 4.78 3.10 -5.10
N ALA A 48 3.85 2.15 -5.18
CA ALA A 48 3.62 1.16 -4.12
C ALA A 48 4.81 0.21 -3.92
N ALA A 49 5.62 -0.04 -4.96
CA ALA A 49 6.78 -0.94 -4.92
C ALA A 49 8.05 -0.30 -4.36
N THR A 50 8.06 1.01 -4.07
CA THR A 50 9.22 1.68 -3.48
C THR A 50 9.47 1.18 -2.06
N THR A 51 10.71 0.82 -1.72
CA THR A 51 11.05 0.17 -0.44
C THR A 51 11.51 1.17 0.61
N ASN A 52 11.89 2.38 0.18
CA ASN A 52 12.31 3.43 1.09
C ASN A 52 11.76 4.81 0.69
N LYS A 53 11.86 5.75 1.63
CA LYS A 53 11.34 7.11 1.47
C LYS A 53 12.04 7.91 0.36
N ASN A 54 13.32 7.67 0.10
CA ASN A 54 14.07 8.41 -0.92
C ASN A 54 13.59 8.02 -2.33
N GLU A 55 13.40 6.72 -2.58
CA GLU A 55 12.82 6.20 -3.82
C GLU A 55 11.40 6.74 -4.04
N GLU A 56 10.58 6.72 -2.99
CA GLU A 56 9.21 7.21 -3.01
C GLU A 56 9.16 8.70 -3.41
N GLU A 57 9.93 9.55 -2.75
CA GLU A 57 9.96 10.98 -3.05
C GLU A 57 10.56 11.27 -4.43
N TYR A 58 11.60 10.54 -4.83
CA TYR A 58 12.16 10.64 -6.18
C TYR A 58 11.10 10.35 -7.25
N LEU A 59 10.33 9.26 -7.08
CA LEU A 59 9.28 8.89 -8.02
C LEU A 59 8.10 9.89 -7.99
N LYS A 60 7.68 10.37 -6.82
CA LYS A 60 6.65 11.42 -6.71
C LYS A 60 7.04 12.70 -7.47
N GLU A 61 8.30 13.12 -7.42
CA GLU A 61 8.77 14.26 -8.20
C GLU A 61 8.74 13.99 -9.72
N GLN A 62 9.03 12.77 -10.18
CA GLN A 62 8.80 12.41 -11.60
C GLN A 62 7.32 12.53 -11.97
N ILE A 63 6.42 11.99 -11.14
CA ILE A 63 4.97 12.00 -11.37
C ILE A 63 4.45 13.44 -11.44
N LYS A 64 4.94 14.30 -10.55
CA LYS A 64 4.61 15.72 -10.54
C LYS A 64 5.08 16.45 -11.80
N ARG A 65 6.24 16.08 -12.35
CA ARG A 65 6.71 16.60 -13.66
C ARG A 65 5.81 16.20 -14.83
N LEU A 66 5.11 15.07 -14.75
CA LEU A 66 4.05 14.71 -15.70
C LEU A 66 2.76 15.56 -15.54
N GLY A 67 2.71 16.43 -14.52
CA GLY A 67 1.51 17.21 -14.17
C GLY A 67 0.46 16.37 -13.43
N TRP A 68 0.85 15.21 -12.90
CA TRP A 68 -0.01 14.31 -12.15
C TRP A 68 0.17 14.50 -10.65
N ARG A 69 -0.74 13.94 -9.85
CA ARG A 69 -0.68 14.00 -8.38
C ARG A 69 -0.53 12.59 -7.82
N ALA A 70 0.23 12.46 -6.74
CA ALA A 70 0.40 11.18 -6.09
C ALA A 70 0.53 11.31 -4.58
N VAL A 71 0.14 10.24 -3.89
CA VAL A 71 0.39 10.05 -2.46
C VAL A 71 0.64 8.57 -2.21
N ALA A 72 1.49 8.27 -1.22
CA ALA A 72 1.65 6.93 -0.69
C ALA A 72 1.50 6.95 0.82
N THR A 73 1.07 5.82 1.39
CA THR A 73 0.92 5.61 2.83
C THR A 73 1.05 4.12 3.13
N GLU A 74 1.31 3.77 4.38
CA GLU A 74 1.45 2.37 4.79
C GLU A 74 0.37 1.99 5.80
N VAL A 75 -0.04 0.72 5.79
CA VAL A 75 -1.05 0.16 6.69
C VAL A 75 -0.66 -1.24 7.10
N GLY A 76 -0.72 -1.50 8.42
CA GLY A 76 -0.59 -2.84 8.98
C GLY A 76 -1.80 -3.25 9.82
N GLY A 77 -2.03 -4.55 9.92
CA GLY A 77 -3.01 -5.11 10.85
C GLY A 77 -3.41 -6.55 10.57
N LEU A 78 -4.28 -7.07 11.44
CA LEU A 78 -4.82 -8.42 11.31
C LEU A 78 -5.92 -8.48 10.25
N VAL A 79 -5.97 -9.59 9.50
CA VAL A 79 -6.88 -9.77 8.34
C VAL A 79 -8.34 -9.49 8.69
N GLY A 80 -8.83 -9.89 9.86
CA GLY A 80 -10.22 -9.66 10.28
C GLY A 80 -10.64 -8.18 10.36
N ASN A 81 -9.68 -7.25 10.48
CA ASN A 81 -9.94 -5.81 10.63
C ASN A 81 -9.26 -4.94 9.56
N ILE A 82 -8.54 -5.56 8.61
CA ILE A 82 -7.65 -4.81 7.70
C ILE A 82 -8.43 -4.05 6.62
N SER A 83 -9.51 -4.61 6.06
CA SER A 83 -10.25 -4.01 4.94
C SER A 83 -10.81 -2.62 5.29
N GLY A 84 -11.38 -2.47 6.49
CA GLY A 84 -11.85 -1.18 7.00
C GLY A 84 -10.72 -0.18 7.27
N LYS A 85 -9.54 -0.66 7.68
CA LYS A 85 -8.34 0.19 7.84
C LYS A 85 -7.81 0.66 6.49
N LEU A 86 -7.65 -0.24 5.52
CA LEU A 86 -7.19 0.08 4.16
C LEU A 86 -8.07 1.16 3.53
N THR A 87 -9.39 0.99 3.61
CA THR A 87 -10.35 1.96 3.07
C THR A 87 -10.18 3.35 3.71
N ARG A 88 -10.09 3.43 5.05
CA ARG A 88 -9.89 4.70 5.76
C ARG A 88 -8.55 5.35 5.42
N SER A 89 -7.49 4.57 5.32
CA SER A 89 -6.15 5.07 4.98
C SER A 89 -6.07 5.58 3.55
N LEU A 90 -6.68 4.89 2.59
CA LEU A 90 -6.76 5.36 1.20
C LEU A 90 -7.52 6.69 1.10
N VAL A 91 -8.68 6.80 1.74
CA VAL A 91 -9.46 8.06 1.75
C VAL A 91 -8.69 9.18 2.45
N GLY A 92 -8.10 8.90 3.61
CA GLY A 92 -7.33 9.89 4.37
C GLY A 92 -6.11 10.38 3.59
N ALA A 93 -5.33 9.47 3.01
CA ALA A 93 -4.16 9.81 2.21
C ALA A 93 -4.55 10.61 0.96
N ALA A 94 -5.59 10.19 0.23
CA ALA A 94 -6.01 10.87 -0.99
C ALA A 94 -6.44 12.33 -0.75
N LEU A 95 -7.15 12.58 0.35
CA LEU A 95 -7.59 13.93 0.74
C LEU A 95 -6.43 14.77 1.27
N ASN A 96 -5.61 14.22 2.19
CA ASN A 96 -4.48 14.94 2.77
C ASN A 96 -3.39 15.25 1.74
N GLY A 97 -3.17 14.33 0.79
CA GLY A 97 -2.25 14.51 -0.33
C GLY A 97 -2.81 15.38 -1.46
N ASN A 98 -4.02 15.92 -1.33
CA ASN A 98 -4.71 16.71 -2.36
C ASN A 98 -4.79 16.01 -3.73
N VAL A 99 -4.77 14.67 -3.73
CA VAL A 99 -4.93 13.85 -4.92
C VAL A 99 -6.38 13.91 -5.36
N VAL A 100 -7.33 13.87 -4.43
CA VAL A 100 -8.76 14.07 -4.70
C VAL A 100 -9.35 15.20 -3.85
N LYS A 101 -10.47 15.74 -4.31
CA LYS A 101 -11.34 16.65 -3.56
C LYS A 101 -12.51 15.86 -2.98
N LYS A 102 -13.12 16.40 -1.92
CA LYS A 102 -14.31 15.84 -1.28
C LYS A 102 -15.59 16.13 -2.09
N THR A 103 -15.61 15.77 -3.37
CA THR A 103 -16.77 15.86 -4.27
C THR A 103 -17.32 14.46 -4.54
N GLY A 104 -18.61 14.37 -4.87
CA GLY A 104 -19.25 13.07 -5.14
C GLY A 104 -18.56 12.28 -6.26
N SER A 105 -18.18 12.94 -7.36
CA SER A 105 -17.52 12.28 -8.50
C SER A 105 -16.12 11.77 -8.16
N GLU A 106 -15.28 12.60 -7.54
CA GLU A 106 -13.90 12.22 -7.23
C GLU A 106 -13.83 11.15 -6.14
N MET A 107 -14.71 11.25 -5.13
CA MET A 107 -14.83 10.22 -4.09
C MET A 107 -15.37 8.90 -4.67
N HIS A 108 -16.35 8.95 -5.58
CA HIS A 108 -16.86 7.75 -6.24
C HIS A 108 -15.76 7.04 -7.04
N ALA A 109 -15.00 7.79 -7.84
CA ALA A 109 -13.88 7.25 -8.61
C ALA A 109 -12.81 6.60 -7.70
N LEU A 110 -12.41 7.30 -6.63
CA LEU A 110 -11.47 6.78 -5.65
C LEU A 110 -11.97 5.50 -4.99
N MET A 111 -13.23 5.45 -4.56
CA MET A 111 -13.80 4.30 -3.87
C MET A 111 -13.87 3.07 -4.77
N HIS A 112 -14.24 3.23 -6.05
CA HIS A 112 -14.25 2.12 -7.01
C HIS A 112 -12.84 1.58 -7.29
N ALA A 113 -11.87 2.46 -7.57
CA ALA A 113 -10.47 2.05 -7.75
C ALA A 113 -9.91 1.38 -6.49
N SER A 114 -10.25 1.90 -5.31
CA SER A 114 -9.82 1.33 -4.02
C SER A 114 -10.41 -0.05 -3.79
N MET A 115 -11.71 -0.24 -4.07
CA MET A 115 -12.40 -1.52 -3.88
C MET A 115 -11.80 -2.61 -4.77
N GLU A 116 -11.50 -2.28 -6.03
CA GLU A 116 -10.86 -3.21 -6.97
C GLU A 116 -9.44 -3.58 -6.52
N ALA A 117 -8.66 -2.59 -6.05
CA ALA A 117 -7.32 -2.82 -5.52
C ALA A 117 -7.36 -3.71 -4.25
N ILE A 118 -8.26 -3.42 -3.31
CA ILE A 118 -8.41 -4.18 -2.05
C ILE A 118 -8.85 -5.61 -2.35
N ASN A 119 -9.83 -5.82 -3.23
CA ASN A 119 -10.31 -7.17 -3.56
C ASN A 119 -9.24 -8.02 -4.26
N SER A 120 -8.37 -7.38 -5.05
CA SER A 120 -7.24 -8.05 -5.70
C SER A 120 -6.13 -8.38 -4.69
N PHE A 121 -5.86 -7.48 -3.75
CA PHE A 121 -4.84 -7.66 -2.71
C PHE A 121 -5.26 -8.66 -1.61
N LEU A 122 -6.56 -8.69 -1.28
CA LEU A 122 -7.15 -9.56 -0.26
C LEU A 122 -8.29 -10.41 -0.84
N PRO A 123 -7.97 -11.43 -1.67
CA PRO A 123 -8.98 -12.34 -2.19
C PRO A 123 -9.69 -13.11 -1.06
N ILE A 124 -10.93 -13.56 -1.29
CA ILE A 124 -11.72 -14.31 -0.31
C ILE A 124 -10.98 -15.64 0.04
N CYS A 125 -11.06 -16.05 1.33
CA CYS A 125 -10.40 -17.25 1.90
C CYS A 125 -8.90 -17.13 2.21
N LEU A 126 -8.46 -16.03 2.83
CA LEU A 126 -7.11 -15.94 3.36
C LEU A 126 -6.97 -16.74 4.65
N LEU A 127 -5.97 -17.62 4.70
CA LEU A 127 -5.54 -18.30 5.92
C LEU A 127 -4.63 -17.39 6.78
N GLU A 128 -4.44 -16.11 6.43
CA GLU A 128 -3.44 -15.23 7.05
C GLU A 128 -3.88 -14.58 8.36
N ALA A 129 -2.88 -14.34 9.21
CA ALA A 129 -3.04 -13.67 10.50
C ALA A 129 -2.84 -12.16 10.37
N SER A 130 -1.84 -11.70 9.61
CA SER A 130 -1.44 -10.30 9.52
C SER A 130 -1.08 -9.86 8.10
N VAL A 131 -1.13 -8.55 7.89
CA VAL A 131 -0.83 -7.85 6.64
C VAL A 131 -0.04 -6.60 6.95
N GLY A 132 0.97 -6.31 6.14
CA GLY A 132 1.67 -5.02 6.07
C GLY A 132 1.72 -4.58 4.61
N ALA A 133 1.17 -3.41 4.30
CA ALA A 133 1.02 -2.98 2.92
C ALA A 133 1.32 -1.50 2.71
N LYS A 134 2.00 -1.22 1.60
CA LYS A 134 2.16 0.10 1.04
C LYS A 134 1.05 0.37 0.02
N LEU A 135 0.41 1.52 0.18
CA LEU A 135 -0.72 1.99 -0.61
C LEU A 135 -0.24 3.19 -1.42
N ALA A 136 -0.49 3.19 -2.72
CA ALA A 136 -0.18 4.31 -3.59
C ALA A 136 -1.40 4.73 -4.39
N ILE A 137 -1.60 6.04 -4.51
CA ILE A 137 -2.68 6.64 -5.28
C ILE A 137 -2.05 7.63 -6.25
N VAL A 138 -2.34 7.46 -7.54
CA VAL A 138 -1.85 8.34 -8.60
C VAL A 138 -3.03 8.84 -9.42
N ARG A 139 -3.12 10.15 -9.59
CA ARG A 139 -4.16 10.82 -10.37
C ARG A 139 -3.56 11.58 -11.54
N SER A 140 -4.03 11.25 -12.73
CA SER A 140 -3.86 12.04 -13.94
C SER A 140 -5.06 12.98 -14.14
N LYS A 141 -5.18 13.64 -15.29
CA LYS A 141 -6.28 14.59 -15.52
C LYS A 141 -7.66 13.93 -15.58
N LYS A 142 -7.73 12.65 -15.99
CA LYS A 142 -8.97 11.92 -16.26
C LYS A 142 -9.04 10.55 -15.61
N TRP A 143 -7.97 10.10 -14.96
CA TRP A 143 -7.88 8.77 -14.37
C TRP A 143 -7.28 8.83 -12.97
N ILE A 144 -7.69 7.88 -12.14
CA ILE A 144 -7.10 7.60 -10.84
C ILE A 144 -6.73 6.11 -10.79
N GLY A 145 -5.51 5.82 -10.34
CA GLY A 145 -5.01 4.49 -10.08
C GLY A 145 -4.70 4.34 -8.59
N VAL A 146 -5.11 3.21 -8.02
CA VAL A 146 -4.81 2.81 -6.64
C VAL A 146 -4.09 1.49 -6.68
N ALA A 147 -2.89 1.42 -6.12
CA ALA A 147 -2.12 0.19 -5.98
C ALA A 147 -1.84 -0.12 -4.51
N ILE A 148 -1.79 -1.40 -4.19
CA ILE A 148 -1.46 -1.94 -2.88
C ILE A 148 -0.41 -3.01 -3.10
N ILE A 149 0.75 -2.88 -2.47
CA ILE A 149 1.81 -3.88 -2.49
C ILE A 149 2.26 -4.14 -1.06
N GLY A 150 2.50 -5.39 -0.73
CA GLY A 150 3.16 -5.76 0.51
C GLY A 150 2.84 -7.18 0.93
N ASP A 151 3.23 -7.48 2.17
CA ASP A 151 3.21 -8.84 2.68
C ASP A 151 1.91 -9.21 3.36
N SER A 152 1.59 -10.48 3.17
CA SER A 152 0.60 -11.17 3.96
C SER A 152 1.24 -12.39 4.64
N ALA A 153 0.99 -12.56 5.93
CA ALA A 153 1.66 -13.54 6.75
C ALA A 153 0.68 -14.35 7.59
N TYR A 154 0.90 -15.67 7.63
CA TYR A 154 0.28 -16.53 8.64
C TYR A 154 1.14 -16.61 9.90
N HIS A 155 2.45 -16.65 9.69
CA HIS A 155 3.50 -16.72 10.71
C HIS A 155 4.69 -15.91 10.19
N ALA A 156 5.61 -15.46 11.05
CA ALA A 156 6.76 -14.64 10.64
C ALA A 156 7.58 -15.29 9.49
N ALA A 157 7.83 -16.59 9.59
CA ALA A 157 8.51 -17.38 8.56
C ALA A 157 7.65 -17.78 7.34
N ALA A 158 6.34 -17.51 7.37
CA ALA A 158 5.39 -17.88 6.32
C ALA A 158 4.62 -16.65 5.85
N HIS A 159 5.34 -15.79 5.13
CA HIS A 159 4.82 -14.60 4.47
C HIS A 159 5.13 -14.63 2.98
N HIS A 160 4.37 -13.86 2.21
CA HIS A 160 4.62 -13.65 0.80
C HIS A 160 4.04 -12.32 0.32
N ASP A 161 4.69 -11.80 -0.71
CA ASP A 161 4.31 -10.59 -1.41
C ASP A 161 2.95 -10.73 -2.10
N ARG A 162 2.22 -9.63 -2.09
CA ARG A 162 0.95 -9.48 -2.80
C ARG A 162 0.83 -8.12 -3.44
N CYS A 163 0.03 -8.08 -4.49
CA CYS A 163 -0.29 -6.86 -5.20
C CYS A 163 -1.79 -6.79 -5.52
N GLY A 164 -2.37 -5.61 -5.35
CA GLY A 164 -3.70 -5.27 -5.87
C GLY A 164 -3.65 -3.94 -6.60
N LEU A 165 -4.44 -3.83 -7.67
CA LEU A 165 -4.54 -2.63 -8.50
C LEU A 165 -6.01 -2.37 -8.84
N GLY A 166 -6.41 -1.11 -8.80
CA GLY A 166 -7.68 -0.66 -9.35
C GLY A 166 -7.53 0.67 -10.08
N VAL A 167 -8.28 0.85 -11.16
CA VAL A 167 -8.18 2.03 -12.03
C VAL A 167 -9.57 2.52 -12.40
N MET A 168 -9.82 3.82 -12.26
CA MET A 168 -11.12 4.41 -12.54
C MET A 168 -10.97 5.76 -13.25
N HIS A 169 -11.98 6.13 -14.04
CA HIS A 169 -12.09 7.47 -14.59
C HIS A 169 -12.53 8.47 -13.50
N ILE A 170 -12.03 9.70 -13.54
CA ILE A 170 -12.28 10.74 -12.52
C ILE A 170 -12.58 12.11 -13.12
#